data_AF-A0A842TVZ8-F1
#
_entry.id   AF-A0A842TVZ8-F1
#
_cell.length_a   1.000
_cell.length_b   1.000
_cell.length_c   1.000
_cell.angle_alpha   90.00
_cell.angle_beta   90.00
_cell.angle_gamma   90.00
#
_symmetry.space_group_name_H-M   'P 1'
#
loop_
_entity.id
_entity.type
_entity.pdbx_description
1 polymer ?
#
loop_
_entity_poly.entity_id
_entity_poly.type
_entity_poly.pdbx_seq_one_letter_code
_entity_poly.pdbx_strand_id
1 'polypeptide(L)'
;MNKRLILIFLMGILIMNIAYADISAQIKRTNPGIAQVKPAELIYDIVNTDMNHKIEGFILCKSPDDIKISSTMGFASGSGSQYVSPIFVMDEGPSQRAVYFTIESDYEGDYSTDCTFKYVPYKEVNGEKIYQKMNLQYTTERTDDIFSEIRLDKTVPFVASDVEGDVYCKGTHCSKDNVIIKKALQTSTAVFWIIIGLLVISALILAIILMKKKITTEKEMHKSIGEQKQAAIEEEKTRNEQEKEIKKASKKQKSDNNYIG
;
A
#
# COMPACT_ATOMS: atom_id res chain seq x y z
N MET A 1 -60.01 22.64 28.63
CA MET A 1 -58.56 22.81 28.34
C MET A 1 -58.36 22.75 26.83
N ASN A 2 -57.81 23.81 26.22
CA ASN A 2 -57.78 23.95 24.76
C ASN A 2 -56.84 22.91 24.12
N LYS A 3 -57.36 22.05 23.24
CA LYS A 3 -56.57 21.00 22.55
C LYS A 3 -55.34 21.55 21.81
N ARG A 4 -55.41 22.81 21.36
CA ARG A 4 -54.28 23.53 20.74
C ARG A 4 -53.15 23.85 21.72
N LEU A 5 -53.46 24.12 22.98
CA LEU A 5 -52.46 24.41 24.01
C LEU A 5 -51.66 23.14 24.38
N ILE A 6 -52.35 22.00 24.44
CA ILE A 6 -51.74 20.68 24.72
C ILE A 6 -50.80 20.26 23.59
N LEU A 7 -51.16 20.52 22.33
CA LEU A 7 -50.32 20.19 21.17
C LEU A 7 -49.03 21.03 21.12
N ILE A 8 -49.12 22.33 21.43
CA ILE A 8 -47.95 23.22 21.48
C ILE A 8 -47.03 22.82 22.65
N PHE A 9 -47.60 22.43 23.79
CA PHE A 9 -46.82 21.95 24.93
C PHE A 9 -46.12 20.61 24.62
N LEU A 10 -46.79 19.68 23.94
CA LEU A 10 -46.20 18.41 23.49
C LEU A 10 -45.11 18.60 22.43
N MET A 11 -45.28 19.54 21.48
CA MET A 11 -44.22 19.89 20.53
C MET A 11 -43.04 20.59 21.23
N GLY A 12 -43.28 21.43 22.23
CA GLY A 12 -42.22 22.05 23.03
C GLY A 12 -41.38 21.02 23.80
N ILE A 13 -42.03 19.99 24.34
CA ILE A 13 -41.35 18.87 25.02
C ILE A 13 -40.56 18.00 24.01
N LEU A 14 -41.03 17.84 22.77
CA LEU A 14 -40.31 17.09 21.74
C LEU A 14 -39.06 17.81 21.20
N ILE A 15 -39.02 19.15 21.29
CA ILE A 15 -37.88 19.97 20.85
C ILE A 15 -36.87 20.18 21.99
N MET A 16 -37.26 19.92 23.25
CA MET A 16 -36.32 19.68 24.35
C MET A 16 -35.69 18.28 24.22
N ASN A 17 -35.08 17.99 23.07
CA ASN A 17 -33.95 17.07 23.08
C ASN A 17 -32.87 17.81 23.87
N ILE A 18 -32.79 17.48 25.15
CA ILE A 18 -31.64 17.77 25.98
C ILE A 18 -30.47 17.23 25.17
N ALA A 19 -29.69 18.13 24.56
CA ALA A 19 -28.40 17.80 24.00
C ALA A 19 -27.53 17.46 25.22
N TYR A 20 -27.68 16.23 25.69
CA TYR A 20 -26.73 15.64 26.61
C TYR A 20 -25.41 15.65 25.86
N ALA A 21 -24.51 16.47 26.34
CA ALA A 21 -23.13 16.46 25.94
C ALA A 21 -22.54 15.10 26.33
N ASP A 22 -22.41 14.20 25.37
CA ASP A 22 -21.86 12.86 25.60
C ASP A 22 -20.47 12.77 24.96
N ILE A 23 -19.53 12.19 25.71
CA ILE A 23 -18.31 11.69 25.10
C ILE A 23 -18.56 10.27 24.62
N SER A 24 -18.05 9.93 23.45
CA SER A 24 -18.10 8.56 22.96
C SER A 24 -16.70 8.09 22.60
N ALA A 25 -16.40 6.84 22.93
CA ALA A 25 -15.20 6.16 22.47
C ALA A 25 -15.61 4.93 21.66
N GLN A 26 -15.13 4.82 20.44
CA GLN A 26 -15.46 3.73 19.52
C GLN A 26 -14.19 3.10 18.97
N ILE A 27 -14.20 1.78 18.79
CA ILE A 27 -13.09 1.10 18.13
C ILE A 27 -13.21 1.31 16.63
N LYS A 28 -12.16 1.90 16.06
CA LYS A 28 -12.07 2.12 14.63
C LYS A 28 -11.58 0.87 13.93
N ARG A 29 -10.56 0.21 14.50
CA ARG A 29 -9.91 -0.94 13.88
C ARG A 29 -9.13 -1.78 14.89
N THR A 30 -9.14 -3.09 14.66
CA THR A 30 -8.29 -4.07 15.34
C THR A 30 -7.50 -4.83 14.27
N ASN A 31 -6.17 -4.76 14.32
CA ASN A 31 -5.30 -5.58 13.51
C ASN A 31 -4.76 -6.73 14.36
N PRO A 32 -4.90 -7.99 13.91
CA PRO A 32 -4.37 -9.16 14.61
C PRO A 32 -2.85 -9.16 14.64
N GLY A 33 -2.28 -9.80 15.66
CA GLY A 33 -0.84 -9.99 15.82
C GLY A 33 -0.35 -11.36 15.34
N ILE A 34 0.96 -11.51 15.24
CA ILE A 34 1.66 -12.80 15.06
C ILE A 34 2.57 -12.96 16.27
N ALA A 35 2.41 -14.05 17.01
CA ALA A 35 3.20 -14.30 18.21
C ALA A 35 4.70 -14.18 17.91
N GLN A 36 5.44 -13.47 18.77
CA GLN A 36 6.90 -13.21 18.66
C GLN A 36 7.38 -12.45 17.39
N VAL A 37 6.50 -12.18 16.42
CA VAL A 37 6.88 -11.64 15.11
C VAL A 37 6.26 -10.26 14.86
N LYS A 38 4.97 -10.10 15.12
CA LYS A 38 4.22 -8.88 14.79
C LYS A 38 3.26 -8.50 15.91
N PRO A 39 3.33 -7.26 16.43
CA PRO A 39 2.36 -6.80 17.40
C PRO A 39 0.94 -6.72 16.80
N ALA A 40 -0.07 -7.00 17.61
CA ALA A 40 -1.44 -6.63 17.31
C ALA A 40 -1.62 -5.12 17.49
N GLU A 41 -2.53 -4.50 16.73
CA GLU A 41 -2.79 -3.06 16.84
C GLU A 41 -4.26 -2.81 17.17
N LEU A 42 -4.52 -1.96 18.17
CA LEU A 42 -5.84 -1.46 18.51
C LEU A 42 -5.88 0.05 18.25
N ILE A 43 -6.88 0.47 17.49
CA ILE A 43 -7.09 1.87 17.14
C ILE A 43 -8.46 2.30 17.65
N TYR A 44 -8.43 3.20 18.62
CA TYR A 44 -9.63 3.82 19.20
C TYR A 44 -9.82 5.22 18.65
N ASP A 45 -11.08 5.59 18.46
CA ASP A 45 -11.50 6.92 18.12
C ASP A 45 -12.31 7.48 19.29
N ILE A 46 -11.79 8.53 19.92
CA ILE A 46 -12.45 9.24 21.01
C ILE A 46 -13.03 10.52 20.43
N VAL A 47 -14.34 10.71 20.61
CA VAL A 47 -15.08 11.84 20.08
C VAL A 47 -15.73 12.60 21.23
N ASN A 48 -15.35 13.86 21.39
CA ASN A 48 -16.05 14.80 22.26
C ASN A 48 -17.20 15.44 21.48
N THR A 49 -18.44 15.28 21.95
CA THR A 49 -19.61 15.98 21.39
C THR A 49 -20.08 17.15 22.27
N ASP A 50 -19.41 17.40 23.40
CA ASP A 50 -19.73 18.50 24.30
C ASP A 50 -19.30 19.85 23.72
N MET A 51 -20.27 20.62 23.26
CA MET A 51 -20.06 21.96 22.70
C MET A 51 -19.62 23.01 23.73
N ASN A 52 -19.63 22.69 25.03
CA ASN A 52 -19.46 23.65 26.11
C ASN A 52 -18.24 23.38 26.99
N HIS A 53 -17.66 22.19 26.91
CA HIS A 53 -16.54 21.78 27.75
C HIS A 53 -15.42 21.16 26.90
N LYS A 54 -14.20 21.50 27.29
CA LYS A 54 -13.01 20.74 26.91
C LYS A 54 -12.96 19.47 27.73
N ILE A 55 -12.23 18.47 27.25
CA ILE A 55 -12.02 17.21 27.96
C ILE A 55 -10.55 17.08 28.31
N GLU A 56 -10.26 16.79 29.57
CA GLU A 56 -8.96 16.29 30.00
C GLU A 56 -9.08 14.79 30.27
N GLY A 57 -8.18 13.99 29.71
CA GLY A 57 -8.26 12.54 29.90
C GLY A 57 -6.94 11.82 29.68
N PHE A 58 -6.93 10.54 30.05
CA PHE A 58 -5.81 9.62 29.86
C PHE A 58 -6.34 8.19 29.75
N ILE A 59 -5.51 7.28 29.24
CA ILE A 59 -5.88 5.88 29.08
C ILE A 59 -5.02 5.03 30.02
N LEU A 60 -5.72 4.12 30.69
CA LEU A 60 -5.16 3.17 31.64
C LEU A 60 -5.39 1.78 31.07
N CYS A 61 -4.33 1.05 30.75
CA CYS A 61 -4.44 -0.34 30.30
C CYS A 61 -3.70 -1.26 31.26
N LYS A 62 -4.35 -2.34 31.69
CA LYS A 62 -3.68 -3.42 32.40
C LYS A 62 -3.27 -4.50 31.41
N SER A 63 -1.99 -4.84 31.46
CA SER A 63 -1.43 -5.94 30.69
C SER A 63 -1.55 -7.24 31.50
N PRO A 64 -2.27 -8.27 31.02
CA PRO A 64 -2.09 -9.64 31.48
C PRO A 64 -0.62 -10.06 31.50
N ASP A 65 -0.29 -11.07 32.32
CA ASP A 65 1.10 -11.52 32.52
C ASP A 65 1.80 -11.97 31.23
N ASP A 66 1.04 -12.39 30.21
CA ASP A 66 1.56 -12.97 28.96
C ASP A 66 1.55 -12.00 27.76
N ILE A 67 1.20 -10.73 27.99
CA ILE A 67 1.20 -9.71 26.93
C ILE A 67 1.93 -8.45 27.40
N LYS A 68 2.49 -7.70 26.45
CA LYS A 68 3.09 -6.38 26.65
C LYS A 68 2.28 -5.35 25.88
N ILE A 69 1.91 -4.26 26.55
CA ILE A 69 1.15 -3.16 25.93
C ILE A 69 2.07 -1.96 25.75
N SER A 70 2.09 -1.43 24.54
CA SER A 70 2.77 -0.20 24.16
C SER A 70 1.80 0.72 23.39
N SER A 71 2.13 2.00 23.30
CA SER A 71 1.30 2.97 22.58
C SER A 71 2.18 4.08 22.01
N THR A 72 1.71 4.71 20.94
CA THR A 72 2.35 5.89 20.35
C THR A 72 2.39 7.10 21.30
N MET A 73 1.59 7.10 22.38
CA MET A 73 1.50 8.24 23.29
C MET A 73 2.32 8.08 24.58
N GLY A 74 2.90 6.91 24.90
CA GLY A 74 3.62 6.71 26.16
C GLY A 74 4.67 5.62 26.11
N PHE A 75 5.42 5.45 27.20
CA PHE A 75 6.43 4.39 27.30
C PHE A 75 5.76 3.02 27.42
N ALA A 76 6.34 2.02 26.74
CA ALA A 76 5.88 0.64 26.81
C ALA A 76 5.92 0.12 28.25
N SER A 77 4.87 -0.57 28.68
CA SER A 77 4.83 -1.26 29.97
C SER A 77 5.18 -2.73 29.73
N GLY A 78 6.15 -3.29 30.46
CA GLY A 78 6.50 -4.72 30.37
C GLY A 78 5.35 -5.68 30.67
N SER A 79 5.59 -6.99 30.56
CA SER A 79 4.57 -8.02 30.84
C SER A 79 4.03 -7.90 32.28
N GLY A 80 2.73 -8.08 32.48
CA GLY A 80 2.10 -7.98 33.82
C GLY A 80 2.12 -6.58 34.44
N SER A 81 2.47 -5.55 33.67
CA SER A 81 2.53 -4.17 34.16
C SER A 81 1.38 -3.31 33.64
N GLN A 82 1.25 -2.13 34.24
CA GLN A 82 0.19 -1.17 33.91
C GLN A 82 0.73 -0.10 32.98
N TYR A 83 0.07 0.08 31.83
CA TYR A 83 0.30 1.19 30.94
C TYR A 83 -0.59 2.38 31.33
N VAL A 84 0.00 3.56 31.42
CA VAL A 84 -0.72 4.83 31.62
C VAL A 84 -0.27 5.81 30.55
N SER A 85 -1.19 6.31 29.73
CA SER A 85 -0.86 7.36 28.76
C SER A 85 -0.62 8.69 29.47
N PRO A 86 0.17 9.60 28.87
CA PRO A 86 0.15 11.00 29.27
C PRO A 86 -1.26 11.57 29.16
N ILE A 87 -1.51 12.58 29.97
CA ILE A 87 -2.75 13.32 29.95
C ILE A 87 -2.84 14.09 28.65
N PHE A 88 -3.99 14.02 28.01
CA PHE A 88 -4.31 14.77 26.81
C PHE A 88 -5.55 15.62 27.00
N VAL A 89 -5.59 16.70 26.24
CA VAL A 89 -6.74 17.60 26.16
C VAL A 89 -7.40 17.44 24.80
N MET A 90 -8.72 17.44 24.79
CA MET A 90 -9.55 17.60 23.61
C MET A 90 -10.35 18.89 23.74
N ASP A 91 -10.44 19.64 22.65
CA ASP A 91 -11.25 20.85 22.61
C ASP A 91 -12.75 20.54 22.67
N GLU A 92 -13.55 21.60 22.79
CA GLU A 92 -15.00 21.55 22.70
C GLU A 92 -15.44 20.84 21.40
N GLY A 93 -16.59 20.18 21.50
CA GLY A 93 -17.16 19.37 20.44
C GLY A 93 -17.57 20.17 19.20
N PRO A 94 -17.68 19.50 18.03
CA PRO A 94 -17.21 18.14 17.76
C PRO A 94 -15.69 18.11 17.61
N SER A 95 -15.00 17.35 18.47
CA SER A 95 -13.55 17.14 18.38
C SER A 95 -13.23 15.65 18.49
N GLN A 96 -12.14 15.23 17.83
CA GLN A 96 -11.82 13.82 17.65
C GLN A 96 -10.34 13.56 17.90
N ARG A 97 -10.04 12.45 18.57
CA ARG A 97 -8.67 12.00 18.83
C ARG A 97 -8.55 10.50 18.63
N ALA A 98 -7.64 10.10 17.75
CA ALA A 98 -7.28 8.71 17.55
C ALA A 98 -6.18 8.28 18.52
N VAL A 99 -6.33 7.12 19.15
CA VAL A 99 -5.30 6.52 20.01
C VAL A 99 -4.94 5.14 19.48
N TYR A 100 -3.63 4.90 19.40
CA TYR A 100 -3.03 3.67 18.87
C TYR A 100 -2.35 2.89 19.99
N PHE A 101 -2.74 1.63 20.16
CA PHE A 101 -2.09 0.68 21.04
C PHE A 101 -1.50 -0.45 20.22
N THR A 102 -0.30 -0.85 20.59
CA THR A 102 0.40 -2.02 20.09
C THR A 102 0.50 -3.03 21.21
N ILE A 103 0.13 -4.28 20.93
CA ILE A 103 0.14 -5.36 21.90
C ILE A 103 1.08 -6.42 21.35
N GLU A 104 1.99 -6.89 22.18
CA GLU A 104 2.92 -7.96 21.84
C GLU A 104 2.62 -9.16 22.73
N SER A 105 2.70 -10.36 22.16
CA SER A 105 2.64 -11.60 22.92
C SER A 105 3.63 -12.61 22.33
N ASP A 106 4.21 -13.41 23.21
CA ASP A 106 5.12 -14.50 22.83
C ASP A 106 4.36 -15.78 22.48
N TYR A 107 3.05 -15.83 22.69
CA TYR A 107 2.21 -17.01 22.51
C TYR A 107 1.01 -16.71 21.60
N GLU A 108 0.48 -17.76 20.99
CA GLU A 108 -0.75 -17.68 20.20
C GLU A 108 -2.00 -17.77 21.10
N GLY A 109 -3.07 -17.08 20.72
CA GLY A 109 -4.31 -17.05 21.51
C GLY A 109 -5.11 -15.77 21.35
N ASP A 110 -6.26 -15.73 22.01
CA ASP A 110 -7.12 -14.56 22.11
C ASP A 110 -6.83 -13.86 23.45
N TYR A 111 -6.31 -12.63 23.41
CA TYR A 111 -5.94 -11.88 24.60
C TYR A 111 -6.86 -10.69 24.81
N SER A 112 -7.42 -10.56 26.01
CA SER A 112 -8.25 -9.40 26.38
C SER A 112 -7.38 -8.30 26.94
N THR A 113 -7.57 -7.07 26.46
CA THR A 113 -7.01 -5.87 27.10
C THR A 113 -8.06 -5.22 27.99
N ASP A 114 -7.71 -5.00 29.25
CA ASP A 114 -8.51 -4.22 30.20
C ASP A 114 -8.02 -2.76 30.15
N CYS A 115 -8.52 -2.05 29.14
CA CYS A 115 -8.21 -0.64 28.91
C CYS A 115 -9.40 0.22 29.33
N THR A 116 -9.13 1.31 30.06
CA THR A 116 -10.12 2.28 30.49
C THR A 116 -9.66 3.67 30.07
N PHE A 117 -10.54 4.40 29.38
CA PHE A 117 -10.36 5.83 29.17
C PHE A 117 -10.97 6.59 30.34
N LYS A 118 -10.12 7.29 31.09
CA LYS A 118 -10.54 8.17 32.18
C LYS A 118 -10.57 9.61 31.68
N TYR A 119 -11.66 10.32 31.93
CA TYR A 119 -11.83 11.69 31.44
C TYR A 119 -12.62 12.57 32.40
N VAL A 120 -12.42 13.88 32.32
CA VAL A 120 -13.18 14.89 33.04
C VAL A 120 -13.46 16.09 32.13
N PRO A 121 -14.72 16.52 31.97
CA PRO A 121 -15.06 17.78 31.30
C PRO A 121 -14.64 18.99 32.14
N TYR A 122 -14.14 20.04 31.49
CA TYR A 122 -13.80 21.29 32.16
C TYR A 122 -14.00 22.51 31.26
N LYS A 123 -14.17 23.67 31.89
CA LYS A 123 -14.08 24.99 31.22
C LYS A 123 -12.91 25.77 31.76
N GLU A 124 -12.43 26.72 30.97
CA GLU A 124 -11.38 27.64 31.38
C GLU A 124 -11.99 29.03 31.58
N VAL A 125 -11.96 29.53 32.81
CA VAL A 125 -12.52 30.84 33.18
C VAL A 125 -11.41 31.65 33.82
N ASN A 126 -11.03 32.77 33.21
CA ASN A 126 -9.93 33.62 33.67
C ASN A 126 -8.58 32.86 33.83
N GLY A 127 -8.35 31.83 33.01
CA GLY A 127 -7.14 30.99 33.08
C GLY A 127 -7.19 29.88 34.14
N GLU A 128 -8.30 29.74 34.88
CA GLU A 128 -8.51 28.66 35.84
C GLU A 128 -9.40 27.56 35.25
N LYS A 129 -9.03 26.30 35.47
CA LYS A 129 -9.81 25.15 35.04
C LYS A 129 -10.91 24.85 36.07
N ILE A 130 -12.15 24.86 35.61
CA ILE A 130 -13.33 24.48 36.39
C ILE A 130 -13.83 23.14 35.83
N TYR A 131 -13.60 22.07 36.58
CA TYR A 131 -13.99 20.71 36.25
C TYR A 131 -15.45 20.44 36.60
N GLN A 132 -16.13 19.65 35.78
CA GLN A 132 -17.49 19.18 36.01
C GLN A 132 -17.45 17.73 36.51
N LYS A 133 -17.96 17.49 37.72
CA LYS A 133 -18.12 16.16 38.31
C LYS A 133 -19.29 15.40 37.69
N MET A 134 -19.33 14.08 37.88
CA MET A 134 -20.45 13.22 37.44
C MET A 134 -21.81 13.63 38.01
N ASN A 135 -21.84 14.24 39.20
CA ASN A 135 -23.06 14.76 39.82
C ASN A 135 -23.42 16.19 39.37
N LEU A 136 -22.81 16.67 38.29
CA LEU A 136 -22.98 18.02 37.71
C LEU A 136 -22.52 19.18 38.60
N GLN A 137 -21.79 18.90 39.69
CA GLN A 137 -21.15 19.94 40.49
C GLN A 137 -19.83 20.37 39.86
N TYR A 138 -19.46 21.63 40.09
CA TYR A 138 -18.20 22.18 39.61
C TYR A 138 -17.15 22.24 40.72
N THR A 139 -15.89 21.99 40.37
CA THR A 139 -14.75 22.11 41.29
C THR A 139 -13.52 22.60 40.54
N THR A 140 -12.63 23.27 41.25
CA THR A 140 -11.30 23.67 40.75
C THR A 140 -10.22 22.66 41.15
N GLU A 141 -10.53 21.74 42.07
CA GLU A 141 -9.60 20.72 42.55
C GLU A 141 -9.59 19.52 41.59
N ARG A 142 -8.38 19.11 41.17
CA ARG A 142 -8.20 17.93 40.33
C ARG A 142 -7.92 16.71 41.21
N THR A 143 -8.96 15.98 41.54
CA THR A 143 -8.91 14.74 42.34
C THR A 143 -9.35 13.53 41.51
N ASP A 144 -8.92 12.32 41.86
CA ASP A 144 -9.20 11.13 41.04
C ASP A 144 -10.70 10.76 40.97
N ASP A 145 -11.51 11.18 41.94
CA ASP A 145 -12.95 10.91 42.03
C ASP A 145 -13.81 11.71 41.03
N ILE A 146 -13.24 12.72 40.37
CA ILE A 146 -13.96 13.52 39.37
C ILE A 146 -13.94 12.87 37.98
N PHE A 147 -13.05 11.92 37.76
CA PHE A 147 -12.90 11.26 36.47
C PHE A 147 -14.05 10.28 36.23
N SER A 148 -14.66 10.42 35.07
CA SER A 148 -15.56 9.45 34.49
C SER A 148 -14.76 8.39 33.72
N GLU A 149 -15.31 7.19 33.57
CA GLU A 149 -14.61 6.05 32.99
C GLU A 149 -15.40 5.44 31.83
N ILE A 150 -14.72 5.22 30.70
CA ILE A 150 -15.24 4.43 29.58
C ILE A 150 -14.35 3.19 29.43
N ARG A 151 -14.95 2.01 29.53
CA ARG A 151 -14.24 0.75 29.28
C ARG A 151 -14.03 0.54 27.78
N LEU A 152 -12.79 0.28 27.42
CA LEU A 152 -12.31 0.01 26.06
C LEU A 152 -11.95 -1.47 25.90
N ASP A 153 -12.70 -2.36 26.56
CA ASP A 153 -12.39 -3.79 26.61
C ASP A 153 -12.49 -4.40 25.21
N LYS A 154 -11.37 -4.97 24.74
CA LYS A 154 -11.31 -5.68 23.46
C LYS A 154 -10.41 -6.89 23.53
N THR A 155 -10.78 -7.89 22.74
CA THR A 155 -9.97 -9.07 22.49
C THR A 155 -9.16 -8.87 21.23
N VAL A 156 -7.87 -9.18 21.30
CA VAL A 156 -6.94 -9.23 20.17
C VAL A 156 -6.44 -10.66 19.94
N PRO A 157 -6.54 -11.17 18.72
CA PRO A 157 -6.01 -12.49 18.42
C PRO A 157 -4.56 -12.45 17.97
N PHE A 158 -3.80 -13.45 18.41
CA PHE A 158 -2.46 -13.79 17.95
C PHE A 158 -2.49 -15.16 17.29
N VAL A 159 -1.95 -15.23 16.09
CA VAL A 159 -1.69 -16.50 15.38
C VAL A 159 -0.25 -16.96 15.62
N ALA A 160 0.01 -18.26 15.39
CA ALA A 160 1.33 -18.85 15.49
C ALA A 160 2.36 -18.18 14.57
N SER A 161 3.64 -18.24 14.98
CA SER A 161 4.77 -17.60 14.30
C SER A 161 5.22 -18.31 13.02
N ASP A 162 4.77 -19.54 12.78
CA ASP A 162 5.03 -20.32 11.56
C ASP A 162 4.18 -19.85 10.35
N VAL A 163 3.33 -18.84 10.58
CA VAL A 163 2.51 -18.22 9.55
C VAL A 163 3.34 -17.24 8.71
N GLU A 164 3.71 -17.66 7.49
CA GLU A 164 4.27 -16.75 6.48
C GLU A 164 3.17 -15.92 5.81
N GLY A 165 3.10 -14.63 6.13
CA GLY A 165 2.26 -13.67 5.41
C GLY A 165 1.66 -12.57 6.27
N ASP A 166 0.85 -11.73 5.62
CA ASP A 166 0.09 -10.69 6.31
C ASP A 166 -1.19 -11.29 6.90
N VAL A 167 -1.43 -10.93 8.16
CA VAL A 167 -2.55 -11.43 8.95
C VAL A 167 -3.55 -10.29 9.13
N TYR A 168 -4.82 -10.55 8.80
CA TYR A 168 -5.89 -9.55 8.95
C TYR A 168 -7.23 -10.19 9.28
N CYS A 169 -8.09 -9.42 9.94
CA CYS A 169 -9.47 -9.79 10.20
C CYS A 169 -10.44 -9.02 9.31
N LYS A 170 -11.53 -9.67 8.91
CA LYS A 170 -12.63 -9.03 8.19
C LYS A 170 -13.73 -8.66 9.19
N GLY A 171 -13.86 -7.37 9.50
CA GLY A 171 -14.92 -6.83 10.36
C GLY A 171 -14.42 -6.25 11.68
N THR A 172 -15.34 -5.89 12.57
CA THR A 172 -15.08 -5.26 13.87
C THR A 172 -14.78 -6.26 15.00
N HIS A 173 -15.13 -7.54 14.79
CA HIS A 173 -14.83 -8.62 15.71
C HIS A 173 -13.75 -9.53 15.11
N CYS A 174 -12.67 -9.70 15.84
CA CYS A 174 -11.48 -10.43 15.42
C CYS A 174 -11.16 -11.44 16.53
N SER A 175 -11.17 -12.72 16.19
CA SER A 175 -10.78 -13.84 17.05
C SER A 175 -9.90 -14.77 16.21
N LYS A 176 -9.02 -15.53 16.86
CA LYS A 176 -8.03 -16.41 16.21
C LYS A 176 -8.63 -17.24 15.08
N ASP A 177 -9.83 -17.77 15.26
CA ASP A 177 -10.51 -18.64 14.30
C ASP A 177 -10.97 -17.92 13.02
N ASN A 178 -11.10 -16.59 13.05
CA ASN A 178 -11.60 -15.77 11.95
C ASN A 178 -10.49 -14.97 11.25
N VAL A 179 -9.23 -15.25 11.58
CA VAL A 179 -8.08 -14.58 11.02
C VAL A 179 -7.79 -15.10 9.61
N ILE A 180 -7.65 -14.19 8.65
CA ILE A 180 -7.29 -14.52 7.28
C ILE A 180 -5.78 -14.30 7.09
N ILE A 181 -5.10 -15.36 6.66
CA ILE A 181 -3.68 -15.35 6.35
C ILE A 181 -3.53 -15.13 4.85
N LYS A 182 -3.09 -13.94 4.45
CA LYS A 182 -2.63 -13.70 3.08
C LYS A 182 -1.19 -14.14 2.99
N LYS A 183 -0.98 -15.35 2.45
CA LYS A 183 0.35 -15.76 2.02
C LYS A 183 0.84 -14.74 1.01
N ALA A 184 2.02 -14.17 1.24
CA ALA A 184 2.69 -13.37 0.23
C ALA A 184 2.71 -14.23 -1.03
N LEU A 185 2.16 -13.72 -2.13
CA LEU A 185 2.20 -14.42 -3.40
C LEU A 185 3.67 -14.52 -3.76
N GLN A 186 4.29 -15.63 -3.38
CA GLN A 186 5.63 -16.01 -3.79
C GLN A 186 5.47 -16.19 -5.30
N THR A 187 5.65 -15.11 -6.05
CA THR A 187 5.72 -15.14 -7.51
C THR A 187 6.84 -16.11 -7.79
N SER A 188 6.45 -17.36 -8.06
CA SER A 188 7.34 -18.49 -8.04
C SER A 188 8.52 -18.12 -8.89
N THR A 189 9.73 -18.21 -8.34
CA THR A 189 10.97 -17.97 -9.07
C THR A 189 10.97 -18.76 -10.39
N ALA A 190 10.25 -19.89 -10.45
CA ALA A 190 9.99 -20.64 -11.67
C ALA A 190 9.32 -19.81 -12.78
N VAL A 191 8.32 -18.96 -12.48
CA VAL A 191 7.66 -18.11 -13.49
C VAL A 191 8.65 -17.09 -14.05
N PHE A 192 9.50 -16.50 -13.21
CA PHE A 192 10.55 -15.59 -13.65
C PHE A 192 11.57 -16.29 -14.57
N TRP A 193 12.00 -17.50 -14.20
CA TRP A 193 12.88 -18.33 -15.05
C TRP A 193 12.22 -18.77 -16.36
N ILE A 194 10.92 -19.06 -16.36
CA ILE A 194 10.16 -19.38 -17.58
C ILE A 194 10.13 -18.17 -18.53
N ILE A 195 9.88 -16.96 -18.01
CA ILE A 195 9.86 -15.73 -18.82
C ILE A 195 11.25 -15.46 -19.41
N ILE A 196 12.32 -15.60 -18.61
CA ILE A 196 13.70 -15.46 -19.10
C ILE A 196 13.99 -16.52 -20.18
N GLY A 197 13.58 -17.77 -19.96
CA GLY A 197 13.75 -18.85 -20.93
C GLY A 197 13.08 -18.53 -22.27
N LEU A 198 11.84 -18.02 -22.25
CA LEU A 198 11.12 -17.60 -23.45
C LEU A 198 11.81 -16.44 -24.18
N LEU A 199 12.34 -15.46 -23.45
CA LEU A 199 13.10 -14.35 -24.04
C LEU A 199 14.36 -14.84 -24.75
N VAL A 200 15.13 -15.74 -24.13
CA VAL A 200 16.34 -16.32 -24.74
C VAL A 200 15.99 -17.14 -25.99
N ILE A 201 14.94 -17.95 -25.94
CA ILE A 201 14.47 -18.72 -27.10
C ILE A 201 14.04 -17.79 -28.23
N SER A 202 13.30 -16.72 -27.94
CA SER A 202 12.87 -15.76 -28.96
C SER A 202 14.06 -15.06 -29.64
N ALA A 203 15.09 -14.68 -28.87
CA ALA A 203 16.30 -14.05 -29.37
C ALA A 203 17.10 -15.01 -30.26
N LEU A 204 17.18 -16.29 -29.90
CA LEU A 204 17.82 -17.33 -30.72
C LEU A 204 17.08 -17.52 -32.05
N ILE A 205 15.74 -17.57 -32.03
CA ILE A 205 14.93 -17.69 -33.25
C ILE A 205 15.17 -16.49 -34.17
N LEU A 206 15.17 -15.26 -33.62
CA LEU A 206 15.49 -14.04 -34.36
C LEU A 206 16.90 -14.08 -34.97
N ALA A 207 17.91 -14.51 -34.22
CA ALA A 207 19.28 -14.65 -34.72
C ALA A 207 19.38 -15.64 -35.89
N ILE A 208 18.69 -16.79 -35.80
CA ILE A 208 18.64 -17.79 -36.88
C ILE A 208 17.99 -17.21 -38.14
N ILE A 209 16.89 -16.46 -37.99
CA ILE A 209 16.20 -15.81 -39.12
C ILE A 209 17.12 -14.78 -39.80
N LEU A 210 17.82 -13.95 -39.01
CA LEU A 210 18.74 -12.95 -39.52
C LEU A 210 19.94 -13.59 -40.24
N MET A 211 20.51 -14.67 -39.69
CA MET A 211 21.58 -15.42 -40.34
C MET A 211 21.13 -16.04 -41.67
N LYS A 212 19.93 -16.64 -41.72
CA LYS A 212 19.38 -17.17 -42.98
C LYS A 212 19.20 -16.06 -44.02
N LYS A 213 18.70 -14.89 -43.63
CA LYS A 213 18.51 -13.75 -44.54
C LYS A 213 19.84 -13.29 -45.14
N LYS A 214 20.90 -13.19 -44.32
CA LYS A 214 22.24 -12.79 -44.79
C LYS A 214 22.81 -13.75 -45.84
N ILE A 215 22.68 -15.06 -45.63
CA ILE A 215 23.17 -16.09 -46.57
C ILE A 215 22.45 -16.00 -47.92
N THR A 216 21.14 -15.74 -47.91
CA THR A 216 20.37 -15.59 -49.15
C THR A 216 20.82 -14.35 -49.93
N THR A 217 21.05 -13.23 -49.25
CA THR A 217 21.52 -12.00 -49.89
C THR A 217 22.93 -12.14 -50.49
N GLU A 218 23.84 -12.85 -49.81
CA GLU A 218 25.17 -13.12 -50.37
C GLU A 218 25.11 -14.01 -51.62
N LYS A 219 24.22 -15.02 -51.64
CA LYS A 219 24.02 -15.87 -52.83
C LYS A 219 23.49 -15.08 -54.04
N GLU A 220 22.56 -14.16 -53.82
CA GLU A 220 22.01 -13.31 -54.89
C GLU A 220 23.06 -12.35 -55.46
N MET A 221 23.91 -11.76 -54.59
CA MET A 221 25.02 -10.91 -55.05
C MET A 221 26.08 -11.70 -55.84
N HIS A 222 26.44 -12.91 -55.41
CA HIS A 222 27.39 -13.73 -56.16
C HIS A 222 26.86 -14.14 -57.54
N LYS A 223 25.54 -14.36 -57.65
CA LYS A 223 24.89 -14.64 -58.93
C LYS A 223 24.94 -13.43 -59.88
N SER A 224 24.61 -12.23 -59.40
CA SER A 224 24.63 -11.03 -60.25
C SER A 224 26.05 -10.65 -60.72
N ILE A 225 27.06 -10.83 -59.86
CA ILE A 225 28.48 -10.63 -60.23
C ILE A 225 28.90 -11.65 -61.30
N GLY A 226 28.42 -12.90 -61.23
CA GLY A 226 28.67 -13.91 -62.25
C GLY A 226 28.10 -13.53 -63.61
N GLU A 227 26.86 -13.04 -63.63
CA GLU A 227 26.18 -12.57 -64.86
C GLU A 227 26.88 -11.35 -65.47
N GLN A 228 27.32 -10.38 -64.66
CA GLN A 228 28.08 -9.22 -65.14
C GLN A 228 29.44 -9.60 -65.74
N LYS A 229 30.15 -10.57 -65.12
CA LYS A 229 31.43 -11.05 -65.66
C LYS A 229 31.26 -11.74 -67.01
N GLN A 230 30.18 -12.49 -67.20
CA GLN A 230 29.89 -13.12 -68.49
C GLN A 230 29.59 -12.08 -69.58
N ALA A 231 28.79 -11.06 -69.27
CA ALA A 231 28.52 -9.96 -70.20
C ALA A 231 29.80 -9.19 -70.60
N ALA A 232 30.69 -8.91 -69.65
CA ALA A 232 31.96 -8.24 -69.94
C ALA A 232 32.90 -9.07 -70.83
N ILE A 233 32.96 -10.39 -70.63
CA ILE A 233 33.76 -11.30 -71.47
C ILE A 233 33.19 -11.37 -72.90
N GLU A 234 31.87 -11.34 -73.04
CA GLU A 234 31.20 -11.33 -74.34
C GLU A 234 31.45 -10.02 -75.10
N GLU A 235 31.42 -8.88 -74.41
CA GLU A 235 31.76 -7.58 -74.97
C GLU A 235 33.21 -7.51 -75.44
N GLU A 236 34.15 -8.06 -74.66
CA GLU A 236 35.58 -8.12 -75.02
C GLU A 236 35.83 -9.01 -76.25
N LYS A 237 35.13 -10.15 -76.37
CA LYS A 237 35.20 -10.99 -77.57
C LYS A 237 34.73 -10.26 -78.82
N THR A 238 33.58 -9.57 -78.73
CA THR A 238 33.00 -8.81 -79.83
C THR A 238 33.95 -7.69 -80.30
N ARG A 239 34.57 -6.97 -79.35
CA ARG A 239 35.56 -5.93 -79.65
C ARG A 239 36.81 -6.49 -80.35
N ASN A 240 37.31 -7.63 -79.89
CA ASN A 240 38.47 -8.28 -80.49
C ASN A 240 38.20 -8.78 -81.92
N GLU A 241 36.97 -9.21 -82.22
CA GLU A 241 36.55 -9.54 -83.59
C GLU A 241 36.50 -8.30 -84.48
N GLN A 242 35.91 -7.20 -84.01
CA GLN A 242 35.87 -5.93 -84.75
C GLN A 242 37.29 -5.40 -85.05
N GLU A 243 38.23 -5.48 -84.09
CA GLU A 243 39.63 -5.09 -84.34
C GLU A 243 40.29 -5.93 -85.43
N LYS A 244 39.98 -7.23 -85.51
CA LYS A 244 40.49 -8.10 -86.58
C LYS A 244 39.93 -7.70 -87.93
N GLU A 245 38.67 -7.30 -88.01
CA GLU A 245 38.06 -6.80 -89.25
C GLU A 245 38.68 -5.47 -89.71
N ILE A 246 38.90 -4.53 -88.79
CA ILE A 246 39.58 -3.24 -89.09
C ILE A 246 41.01 -3.48 -89.59
N LYS A 247 41.74 -4.41 -88.97
CA LYS A 247 43.10 -4.80 -89.43
C LYS A 247 43.09 -5.46 -90.81
N LYS A 248 42.02 -6.19 -91.18
CA LYS A 248 41.85 -6.72 -92.54
C LYS A 248 41.52 -5.61 -93.54
N ALA A 249 40.64 -4.67 -93.19
CA ALA A 249 40.26 -3.55 -94.05
C ALA A 249 41.45 -2.60 -94.35
N SER A 250 42.25 -2.28 -93.33
CA SER A 250 43.45 -1.43 -93.49
C SER A 250 44.57 -2.07 -94.32
N LYS A 251 44.71 -3.41 -94.30
CA LYS A 251 45.59 -4.13 -95.23
C LYS A 251 45.12 -4.04 -96.68
N LYS A 252 43.81 -3.99 -96.92
CA LYS A 252 43.23 -3.81 -98.26
C LYS A 252 43.50 -2.41 -98.82
N GLN A 253 43.36 -1.37 -98.00
CA GLN A 253 43.68 0.01 -98.38
C GLN A 253 45.17 0.25 -98.72
N LYS A 254 46.10 -0.44 -98.03
CA LYS A 254 47.54 -0.38 -98.40
C LYS A 254 47.86 -1.10 -99.72
N SER A 255 47.00 -2.00 -100.18
CA SER A 255 47.13 -2.63 -101.50
C SER A 255 46.68 -1.68 -102.62
N ASP A 256 45.73 -0.78 -102.33
CA ASP A 256 45.15 0.12 -103.33
C ASP A 256 45.96 1.42 -103.51
N ASN A 257 46.73 1.86 -102.50
CA ASN A 257 47.64 3.02 -102.60
C ASN A 257 49.02 2.71 -103.23
N ASN A 258 49.22 1.50 -103.75
CA ASN A 258 50.43 1.12 -104.49
C ASN A 258 50.25 1.20 -106.03
N TYR A 259 49.11 1.74 -106.48
CA TYR A 259 48.86 2.20 -107.84
C TYR A 259 48.57 3.71 -107.74
N ILE A 260 49.20 4.52 -108.60
CA ILE A 260 49.37 6.00 -108.50
C ILE A 260 50.61 6.32 -107.64
N GLY A 261 51.82 6.48 -108.20
CA GLY A 261 52.13 7.12 -109.49
C GLY A 261 52.22 8.62 -109.29
#